data_AF-A0A1E4ZY93-F1
#
_entry.id   AF-A0A1E4ZY93-F1
#
_cell.length_a   1.000
_cell.length_b   1.000
_cell.length_c   1.000
_cell.angle_alpha   90.00
_cell.angle_beta   90.00
_cell.angle_gamma   90.00
#
_symmetry.space_group_name_H-M   'P 1'
#
loop_
_entity.id
_entity.type
_entity.pdbx_description
1 polymer ?
#
loop_
_entity_poly.entity_id
_entity_poly.type
_entity_poly.pdbx_seq_one_letter_code
_entity_poly.pdbx_strand_id
1 'polypeptide(L)'
;MPNQTEIKTLINQSDKVITIKSNRYYDYVPLQNIVYIKAENNYCSLFTIEKKNYLTTNPLKYYEALLKDYGFIRINRSYIINRKHLQHYNLDKNIVKFTNEISITIGNKTNPKLLQL
;
A
#
# COMPACT_ATOMS: atom_id res chain seq x y z
N MET A 1 -3.96 15.30 -23.95
CA MET A 1 -3.96 13.83 -24.09
C MET A 1 -2.92 13.27 -23.12
N PRO A 2 -3.26 12.70 -21.94
CA PRO A 2 -2.24 12.08 -21.10
C PRO A 2 -2.00 10.64 -21.56
N ASN A 3 -0.74 10.39 -21.92
CA ASN A 3 -0.18 9.11 -22.36
C ASN A 3 -0.35 8.01 -21.31
N GLN A 4 -0.74 6.83 -21.80
CA GLN A 4 -0.76 5.58 -21.04
C GLN A 4 0.70 5.24 -20.64
N THR A 5 0.97 5.15 -19.34
CA THR A 5 2.27 4.73 -18.82
C THR A 5 2.14 3.32 -18.26
N GLU A 6 2.54 2.34 -19.05
CA GLU A 6 2.79 0.96 -18.59
C GLU A 6 4.14 0.92 -17.86
N ILE A 7 4.15 0.42 -16.61
CA ILE A 7 5.38 0.16 -15.85
C ILE A 7 5.34 -1.25 -15.32
N LYS A 8 6.24 -2.10 -15.84
CA LYS A 8 6.61 -3.38 -15.23
C LYS A 8 7.41 -3.10 -13.95
N THR A 9 6.83 -3.36 -12.77
CA THR A 9 7.62 -3.39 -11.53
C THR A 9 8.46 -4.67 -11.54
N LEU A 10 9.77 -4.52 -11.57
CA LEU A 10 10.73 -5.58 -11.30
C LEU A 10 10.89 -5.67 -9.77
N ILE A 11 10.44 -6.75 -9.16
CA ILE A 11 10.83 -7.08 -7.79
C ILE A 11 12.22 -7.70 -7.89
N ASN A 12 13.27 -6.99 -7.47
CA ASN A 12 14.59 -7.61 -7.34
C ASN A 12 14.53 -8.60 -6.16
N GLN A 13 14.79 -9.88 -6.42
CA GLN A 13 14.61 -10.97 -5.45
C GLN A 13 15.57 -10.93 -4.25
N SER A 14 16.62 -10.10 -4.30
CA SER A 14 17.57 -9.89 -3.19
C SER A 14 17.20 -8.75 -2.25
N ASP A 15 16.54 -7.71 -2.76
CA ASP A 15 16.16 -6.52 -1.98
C ASP A 15 14.66 -6.30 -2.11
N LYS A 16 13.95 -6.44 -0.97
CA LYS A 16 12.50 -6.25 -0.85
C LYS A 16 12.12 -4.78 -1.14
N VAL A 17 12.14 -4.37 -2.40
CA VAL A 17 12.01 -2.99 -2.88
C VAL A 17 10.99 -2.93 -4.02
N ILE A 18 10.14 -1.91 -3.99
CA ILE A 18 9.27 -1.53 -5.11
C ILE A 18 9.95 -0.42 -5.89
N THR A 19 10.14 -0.64 -7.19
CA THR A 19 10.61 0.40 -8.10
C THR A 19 9.41 1.15 -8.69
N ILE A 20 9.41 2.46 -8.53
CA ILE A 20 8.39 3.37 -9.06
C ILE A 20 9.05 4.23 -10.12
N LYS A 21 8.54 4.15 -11.35
CA LYS A 21 9.07 4.96 -12.46
C LYS A 21 8.31 6.28 -12.53
N SER A 22 9.05 7.36 -12.40
CA SER A 22 8.62 8.73 -12.68
C SER A 22 9.10 9.15 -14.08
N ASN A 23 8.59 10.26 -14.63
CA ASN A 23 8.97 10.73 -15.97
C ASN A 23 10.48 10.97 -16.16
N ARG A 24 11.24 11.20 -15.08
CA ARG A 24 12.67 11.57 -15.14
C ARG A 24 13.60 10.65 -14.34
N TYR A 25 13.07 9.83 -13.43
CA TYR A 25 13.87 9.02 -12.52
C TYR A 25 13.09 7.79 -12.04
N TYR A 26 13.83 6.85 -11.45
CA TYR A 26 13.28 5.69 -10.76
C TYR A 26 13.44 5.90 -9.25
N ASP A 27 12.35 5.80 -8.51
CA ASP A 27 12.37 5.72 -7.07
C ASP A 27 12.42 4.26 -6.65
N TYR A 28 13.35 3.92 -5.77
CA TYR A 28 13.46 2.60 -5.17
C TYR A 28 12.95 2.69 -3.73
N VAL A 29 11.79 2.10 -3.47
CA VAL A 29 11.09 2.20 -2.18
C VAL A 29 11.16 0.86 -1.44
N PRO A 30 11.90 0.75 -0.32
CA PRO A 30 11.91 -0.46 0.48
C PRO A 30 10.50 -0.82 0.97
N LEU A 31 10.11 -2.09 0.84
CA LEU A 31 8.83 -2.62 1.29
C LEU A 31 8.58 -2.35 2.77
N GLN A 32 9.63 -2.42 3.58
CA GLN A 32 9.57 -2.12 5.01
C GLN A 32 9.25 -0.66 5.31
N ASN A 33 9.50 0.26 4.38
CA ASN A 33 9.21 1.69 4.58
C ASN A 33 7.77 2.02 4.19
N ILE A 34 7.05 1.14 3.49
CA ILE A 34 5.68 1.39 3.01
C ILE A 34 4.69 1.07 4.13
N VAL A 35 3.91 2.06 4.53
CA VAL A 35 2.90 1.97 5.60
C VAL A 35 1.57 1.49 5.03
N TYR A 36 1.11 2.12 3.95
CA TYR A 36 -0.11 1.74 3.26
C TYR A 36 -0.10 2.22 1.80
N ILE A 37 -1.00 1.66 1.00
CA ILE A 37 -1.27 2.02 -0.38
C ILE A 37 -2.74 2.42 -0.48
N LYS A 38 -3.00 3.59 -1.05
CA LYS A 38 -4.33 4.13 -1.27
C LYS A 38 -4.62 4.21 -2.76
N ALA A 39 -5.76 3.70 -3.19
CA ALA A 39 -6.28 3.92 -4.54
C ALA A 39 -7.20 5.15 -4.55
N GLU A 40 -6.92 6.06 -5.48
CA GLU A 40 -7.70 7.24 -5.79
C GLU A 40 -8.00 7.23 -7.29
N ASN A 41 -9.25 6.92 -7.64
CA ASN A 41 -9.70 6.77 -9.02
C ASN A 41 -8.85 5.76 -9.81
N ASN A 42 -8.04 6.24 -10.74
CA ASN A 42 -7.19 5.43 -11.62
C ASN A 42 -5.74 5.34 -11.16
N TYR A 43 -5.41 5.95 -10.02
CA TYR A 43 -4.05 5.99 -9.49
C TYR A 43 -3.99 5.34 -8.11
N CYS A 44 -2.82 4.81 -7.77
CA CYS A 44 -2.49 4.37 -6.43
C CYS A 44 -1.33 5.18 -5.88
N SER A 45 -1.48 5.66 -4.65
CA SER A 45 -0.47 6.37 -3.88
C SER A 45 0.11 5.44 -2.81
N LEU A 46 1.43 5.24 -2.81
CA LEU A 46 2.14 4.50 -1.79
C LEU A 46 2.67 5.48 -0.74
N PHE A 47 2.31 5.28 0.52
CA PHE A 47 2.69 6.14 1.64
C PHE A 47 3.76 5.48 2.49
N THR A 48 4.85 6.22 2.77
CA THR A 48 5.99 5.70 3.54
C THR A 48 6.06 6.25 4.95
N ILE A 49 6.91 5.63 5.78
CA ILE A 49 7.19 6.04 7.15
C ILE A 49 7.72 7.49 7.22
N GLU A 50 8.45 7.94 6.21
CA GLU A 50 8.98 9.30 6.06
C GLU A 50 7.92 10.32 5.64
N LYS A 51 6.63 9.94 5.61
CA LYS A 51 5.51 10.76 5.13
C LYS A 51 5.63 11.19 3.66
N LYS A 52 6.48 10.51 2.88
CA LYS A 52 6.55 10.67 1.43
C LYS A 52 5.47 9.81 0.77
N ASN A 53 4.87 10.32 -0.29
CA ASN A 53 3.91 9.60 -1.11
C ASN A 53 4.39 9.48 -2.55
N TYR A 54 4.16 8.31 -3.15
CA TYR A 54 4.53 8.02 -4.53
C TYR A 54 3.29 7.67 -5.34
N LEU A 55 3.02 8.43 -6.40
CA LEU A 55 1.88 8.22 -7.28
C LEU A 55 2.21 7.19 -8.36
N THR A 56 1.30 6.27 -8.61
CA THR A 56 1.47 5.19 -9.59
C THR A 56 0.17 4.97 -10.35
N THR A 57 0.26 4.50 -11.59
CA THR A 57 -0.88 4.13 -12.44
C THR A 57 -1.32 2.68 -12.25
N ASN A 58 -0.58 1.89 -11.48
CA ASN A 58 -0.90 0.48 -11.26
C ASN A 58 -2.16 0.36 -10.38
N PRO A 59 -3.10 -0.54 -10.73
CA PRO A 59 -4.33 -0.70 -9.96
C PRO A 59 -4.05 -1.36 -8.61
N LEU A 60 -4.92 -1.15 -7.62
CA LEU A 60 -4.72 -1.71 -6.27
C LEU A 60 -4.59 -3.26 -6.28
N LYS A 61 -5.31 -3.94 -7.19
CA LYS A 61 -5.21 -5.40 -7.38
C LYS A 61 -3.80 -5.87 -7.75
N TYR A 62 -3.05 -5.03 -8.48
CA TYR A 62 -1.67 -5.33 -8.82
C TYR A 62 -0.81 -5.44 -7.56
N TYR A 63 -0.90 -4.43 -6.69
CA TYR A 63 -0.17 -4.42 -5.42
C TYR A 63 -0.64 -5.50 -4.46
N GLU A 64 -1.93 -5.83 -4.44
CA GLU A 64 -2.45 -6.92 -3.63
C GLU A 64 -1.79 -8.26 -3.98
N ALA A 65 -1.68 -8.59 -5.28
CA ALA A 65 -1.01 -9.80 -5.72
C ALA A 65 0.51 -9.74 -5.47
N LEU A 66 1.14 -8.60 -5.75
CA LEU A 66 2.58 -8.39 -5.59
C LEU A 66 3.04 -8.51 -4.13
N LEU A 67 2.21 -8.05 -3.19
CA LEU A 67 2.58 -7.82 -1.79
C LEU A 67 1.98 -8.83 -0.82
N LYS A 68 1.19 -9.79 -1.31
CA LYS A 68 0.49 -10.79 -0.51
C LYS A 68 1.41 -11.52 0.46
N ASP A 69 2.60 -11.91 0.01
CA ASP A 69 3.56 -12.69 0.81
C ASP A 69 4.47 -11.82 1.69
N TYR A 70 4.28 -10.50 1.66
CA TYR A 70 5.14 -9.53 2.37
C TYR A 70 4.45 -8.85 3.56
N GLY A 71 3.27 -9.36 3.97
CA GLY A 71 2.52 -8.84 5.12
C GLY A 71 1.65 -7.62 4.80
N PHE A 72 1.32 -7.42 3.52
CA PHE A 72 0.36 -6.41 3.10
C PHE A 72 -1.05 -7.01 3.02
N ILE A 73 -2.02 -6.31 3.60
CA ILE A 73 -3.39 -6.77 3.73
C ILE A 73 -4.32 -5.72 3.10
N ARG A 74 -5.16 -6.17 2.17
CA ARG A 74 -6.21 -5.31 1.62
C ARG A 74 -7.37 -5.20 2.61
N ILE A 75 -7.65 -3.99 3.08
CA ILE A 75 -8.69 -3.73 4.09
C ILE A 75 -9.97 -3.13 3.54
N ASN A 76 -9.98 -2.64 2.30
CA ASN A 76 -11.19 -2.23 1.58
C ASN A 76 -10.87 -2.07 0.08
N ARG A 77 -11.81 -1.52 -0.69
CA ARG A 77 -11.64 -1.31 -2.15
C ARG A 77 -10.52 -0.34 -2.51
N SER A 78 -10.15 0.56 -1.60
CA SER A 78 -9.22 1.67 -1.82
C SER A 78 -7.95 1.58 -0.98
N TYR A 79 -7.78 0.61 -0.08
CA TYR A 79 -6.65 0.59 0.84
C TYR A 79 -6.05 -0.81 1.01
N ILE A 80 -4.73 -0.87 0.88
CA ILE A 80 -3.87 -1.98 1.31
C ILE A 80 -2.96 -1.44 2.41
N ILE A 81 -2.80 -2.16 3.49
CA ILE A 81 -2.01 -1.73 4.66
C ILE A 81 -0.88 -2.71 4.91
N ASN A 82 0.23 -2.23 5.45
CA ASN A 82 1.31 -3.09 5.91
C ASN A 82 1.11 -3.43 7.39
N ARG A 83 0.93 -4.72 7.70
CA ARG A 83 0.70 -5.19 9.08
C ARG A 83 1.85 -4.82 10.02
N LYS A 84 3.08 -4.70 9.51
CA LYS A 84 4.26 -4.33 10.32
C LYS A 84 4.19 -2.94 10.92
N HIS A 85 3.40 -2.04 10.33
CA HIS A 85 3.23 -0.65 10.81
C HIS A 85 1.93 -0.45 11.59
N LEU A 86 1.21 -1.54 11.85
CA LEU A 86 -0.07 -1.50 12.55
C LEU A 86 0.19 -1.43 14.06
N GLN A 87 -0.24 -0.34 14.70
CA GLN A 87 -0.05 -0.14 16.14
C GLN A 87 -1.26 -0.64 16.94
N HIS A 88 -2.46 -0.32 16.48
CA HIS A 88 -3.70 -0.76 17.12
C HIS A 88 -4.84 -0.82 16.10
N TYR A 89 -5.74 -1.79 16.25
CA TYR A 89 -7.01 -1.81 15.51
C TYR A 89 -8.17 -1.78 16.52
N ASN A 90 -9.14 -0.91 16.29
CA ASN A 90 -10.34 -0.81 17.10
C ASN A 90 -11.47 -1.53 16.36
N LEU A 91 -11.92 -2.66 16.91
CA LEU A 91 -12.99 -3.50 16.36
C LEU A 91 -14.35 -2.78 16.38
N ASP A 92 -14.66 -2.07 17.46
CA ASP A 92 -15.96 -1.41 17.63
C ASP A 92 -16.16 -0.29 16.60
N LYS A 93 -15.08 0.42 16.27
CA LYS A 93 -15.09 1.54 15.32
C LYS A 93 -14.66 1.14 13.91
N ASN A 94 -14.19 -0.10 13.71
CA ASN A 94 -13.58 -0.55 12.46
C ASN A 94 -12.45 0.39 11.98
N ILE A 95 -11.57 0.83 12.89
CA ILE A 95 -10.49 1.77 12.58
C ILE A 95 -9.14 1.11 12.84
N VAL A 96 -8.21 1.21 11.88
CA VAL A 96 -6.81 0.83 12.04
C VAL A 96 -5.97 2.08 12.25
N LYS A 97 -5.14 2.09 13.30
CA LYS A 97 -4.14 3.11 13.57
C LYS A 97 -2.73 2.60 13.26
N PHE A 98 -1.98 3.41 12.53
CA PHE A 98 -0.59 3.14 12.19
C PHE A 98 0.36 3.85 13.15
N THR A 99 1.61 3.39 13.20
CA THR A 99 2.72 4.02 13.93
C THR A 99 2.91 5.52 13.59
N ASN A 100 2.46 5.95 12.42
CA ASN A 100 2.52 7.33 11.95
C ASN A 100 1.30 8.19 12.34
N GLU A 101 0.51 7.79 13.35
CA GLU A 101 -0.72 8.47 13.82
C GLU A 101 -1.87 8.51 12.80
N ILE A 102 -1.67 7.95 11.61
CA ILE A 102 -2.69 7.87 10.56
C ILE A 102 -3.75 6.84 10.98
N SER A 103 -5.02 7.19 10.81
CA SER A 103 -6.16 6.31 11.07
C SER A 103 -6.90 6.02 9.77
N ILE A 104 -7.09 4.74 9.43
CA ILE A 104 -7.83 4.32 8.23
C ILE A 104 -9.02 3.46 8.65
N THR A 105 -10.20 3.77 8.11
CA THR A 105 -11.41 2.99 8.36
C THR A 105 -11.45 1.73 7.50
N ILE A 106 -11.71 0.60 8.15
CA ILE A 106 -11.94 -0.70 7.53
C ILE A 106 -13.32 -0.66 6.85
N GLY A 107 -13.43 -1.21 5.64
CA GLY A 107 -14.72 -1.27 4.95
C GLY A 107 -15.64 -2.32 5.59
N ASN A 108 -16.95 -2.05 5.65
CA ASN A 108 -17.95 -2.94 6.27
C ASN A 108 -17.98 -4.39 5.74
N LYS A 109 -17.35 -4.69 4.60
CA LYS A 109 -17.27 -6.04 4.00
C LYS A 109 -15.96 -6.78 4.32
N THR A 110 -15.03 -6.15 5.03
CA THR A 110 -13.72 -6.73 5.33
C THR A 110 -13.77 -7.46 6.65
N ASN A 111 -13.34 -8.73 6.65
CA ASN A 111 -13.33 -9.54 7.86
C ASN A 111 -12.18 -9.07 8.79
N PRO A 112 -12.47 -8.51 9.98
CA PRO A 112 -11.42 -8.00 10.86
C PRO A 112 -10.48 -9.09 11.38
N LYS A 113 -10.87 -10.38 11.30
CA LYS A 113 -9.98 -11.53 11.62
C LYS A 113 -8.72 -11.58 10.74
N LEU A 114 -8.72 -10.93 9.57
CA LEU A 114 -7.55 -10.84 8.71
C LEU A 114 -6.39 -10.07 9.36
N LEU A 115 -6.67 -9.26 10.38
CA LEU A 115 -5.64 -8.52 11.12
C LEU A 115 -5.02 -9.34 12.27
N GLN A 116 -5.52 -10.55 12.53
CA GLN A 116 -5.06 -11.44 13.62
C GLN A 116 -4.10 -12.54 13.15
N LEU A 117 -3.98 -12.75 11.84
CA LEU A 117 -3.01 -13.65 11.19
C LEU A 117 -1.70 -12.90 10.94
#